data_AF-A0A519FXI2-F1
#
_entry.id   AF-A0A519FXI2-F1
#
_cell.length_a   1.000
_cell.length_b   1.000
_cell.length_c   1.000
_cell.angle_alpha   90.00
_cell.angle_beta   90.00
_cell.angle_gamma   90.00
#
_symmetry.space_group_name_H-M   'P 1'
#
loop_
_entity.id
_entity.type
_entity.pdbx_description
1 polymer ?
#
loop_
_entity_poly.entity_id
_entity_poly.type
_entity_poly.pdbx_seq_one_letter_code
_entity_poly.pdbx_strand_id
1 'polypeptide(L)' 'MTQAAPARAWRVVLEKIEADLLEGRLGPGDRLQPERELATTLGVGRSSVREALRVLEVMGL' A
#
# COMPACT_ATOMS: atom_id res chain seq x y z
N MET A 1 -7.87 -18.31 10.35
CA MET A 1 -6.89 -17.52 9.60
C MET A 1 -6.68 -16.22 10.36
N THR A 2 -5.55 -16.12 11.08
CA THR A 2 -5.31 -15.07 12.07
C THR A 2 -5.09 -13.72 11.39
N GLN A 3 -6.04 -12.81 11.60
CA GLN A 3 -6.00 -11.43 11.13
C GLN A 3 -4.79 -10.73 11.77
N ALA A 4 -3.77 -10.40 10.97
CA ALA A 4 -2.70 -9.53 11.40
C ALA A 4 -3.31 -8.18 11.81
N ALA A 5 -3.00 -7.73 13.01
CA ALA A 5 -3.56 -6.51 13.58
C ALA A 5 -3.44 -5.31 12.61
N PRO A 6 -4.43 -4.38 12.58
CA PRO A 6 -4.51 -3.30 11.61
C PRO A 6 -3.23 -2.46 11.51
N ALA A 7 -2.48 -2.31 12.61
CA ALA A 7 -1.21 -1.58 12.67
C ALA A 7 -0.07 -2.19 11.83
N ARG A 8 -0.20 -3.44 11.37
CA ARG A 8 0.81 -4.11 10.53
C ARG A 8 0.38 -4.21 9.07
N ALA A 9 -0.92 -4.27 8.81
CA ALA A 9 -1.47 -4.43 7.46
C ALA A 9 -1.18 -3.23 6.56
N TRP A 10 -1.29 -2.00 7.06
CA TRP A 10 -0.96 -0.80 6.25
C TRP A 10 0.54 -0.69 5.96
N ARG A 11 1.41 -1.17 6.87
CA ARG A 11 2.86 -1.22 6.64
C ARG A 11 3.24 -2.12 5.48
N VAL A 12 2.57 -3.27 5.32
CA VAL A 12 2.79 -4.15 4.16
C VAL A 12 2.51 -3.43 2.84
N VAL A 13 1.48 -2.58 2.81
CA VAL A 13 1.15 -1.77 1.63
C VAL A 13 2.22 -0.70 1.39
N LEU A 14 2.69 -0.04 2.45
CA LEU A 14 3.75 0.96 2.36
C LEU A 14 5.06 0.36 1.81
N GLU A 15 5.52 -0.73 2.42
CA GLU A 15 6.74 -1.46 2.02
C GLU A 15 6.68 -1.91 0.56
N LYS A 16 5.51 -2.35 0.09
CA LYS A 16 5.32 -2.73 -1.31
C LYS A 16 5.49 -1.54 -2.26
N ILE A 17 4.87 -0.40 -1.95
CA ILE A 17 4.91 0.79 -2.80
C ILE A 17 6.33 1.37 -2.80
N GLU A 18 7.00 1.43 -1.65
CA GLU A 18 8.41 1.82 -1.55
C GLU A 18 9.31 0.92 -2.40
N ALA A 19 9.14 -0.40 -2.34
CA ALA A 19 9.88 -1.34 -3.18
C ALA A 19 9.64 -1.09 -4.67
N ASP A 20 8.37 -0.89 -5.07
CA ASP A 20 8.02 -0.61 -6.45
C ASP A 20 8.61 0.72 -6.96
N LEU A 21 8.71 1.75 -6.11
CA LEU A 21 9.40 3.01 -6.41
C LEU A 21 10.91 2.79 -6.57
N LEU A 22 11.54 2.07 -5.64
CA LEU A 22 12.98 1.77 -5.67
C LEU A 22 13.39 0.93 -6.89
N GLU A 23 12.52 0.02 -7.31
CA GLU A 23 12.72 -0.83 -8.48
C GLU A 23 12.32 -0.14 -9.80
N GLY A 24 11.86 1.12 -9.75
CA GLY A 24 11.45 1.90 -10.93
C GLY A 24 10.19 1.40 -11.61
N ARG A 25 9.38 0.58 -10.93
CA ARG A 25 8.07 0.11 -11.41
C ARG A 25 6.95 1.13 -11.17
N LEU A 26 7.17 2.04 -10.23
CA LEU A 26 6.36 3.22 -9.98
C LEU A 26 7.25 4.45 -10.03
N GLY A 27 6.76 5.51 -10.64
CA GLY A 27 7.36 6.84 -10.62
C GLY A 27 6.36 7.93 -10.18
N PRO A 28 6.85 9.15 -9.93
CA PRO A 28 5.99 10.28 -9.61
C PRO A 28 4.95 10.52 -10.72
N GLY A 29 3.67 10.55 -10.33
CA GLY A 29 2.54 10.72 -11.26
C GLY A 29 2.01 9.42 -11.87
N ASP A 30 2.66 8.28 -11.64
CA ASP A 30 2.11 6.99 -12.03
C ASP A 30 0.87 6.65 -11.22
N ARG A 31 -0.07 5.98 -11.87
CA ARG A 31 -1.27 5.49 -11.19
C ARG A 31 -0.97 4.20 -10.47
N LEU A 32 -1.25 4.19 -9.17
CA LEU A 32 -1.28 2.96 -8.40
C LEU A 32 -2.40 2.03 -8.90
N GLN A 33 -2.22 0.74 -8.65
CA GLN A 33 -3.28 -0.24 -8.84
C GLN A 33 -4.53 0.15 -8.02
N PRO A 34 -5.74 -0.18 -8.48
CA PRO A 34 -6.97 0.07 -7.71
C PRO A 34 -6.89 -0.53 -6.31
N GLU A 35 -7.44 0.14 -5.30
CA GLU A 35 -7.37 -0.31 -3.89
C GLU A 35 -7.82 -1.75 -3.69
N ARG A 36 -8.84 -2.18 -4.44
CA ARG A 36 -9.36 -3.56 -4.41
C ARG A 36 -8.31 -4.57 -4.85
N GLU A 37 -7.54 -4.25 -5.87
CA GLU A 37 -6.49 -5.12 -6.41
C GLU A 37 -5.31 -5.15 -5.45
N LEU A 38 -4.86 -4.00 -4.93
CA LEU A 38 -3.83 -3.95 -3.88
C LEU A 38 -4.20 -4.79 -2.66
N ALA A 39 -5.44 -4.65 -2.17
CA ALA A 39 -5.96 -5.42 -1.05
C ALA A 39 -5.90 -6.94 -1.33
N THR A 40 -6.29 -7.34 -2.54
CA THR A 40 -6.31 -8.76 -2.96
C THR A 40 -4.89 -9.30 -3.10
N THR A 41 -4.01 -8.59 -3.80
CA THR A 41 -2.62 -8.98 -4.05
C THR A 41 -1.81 -9.08 -2.77
N LEU A 42 -2.04 -8.16 -1.82
CA LEU A 42 -1.29 -8.10 -0.55
C LEU A 42 -1.97 -8.88 0.58
N GLY A 43 -3.16 -9.45 0.35
CA GLY A 43 -3.90 -10.20 1.37
C GLY A 43 -4.34 -9.33 2.55
N VAL A 44 -4.56 -8.04 2.33
CA VAL A 44 -4.95 -7.06 3.38
C VAL A 44 -6.37 -6.54 3.16
N GLY A 45 -6.95 -5.92 4.18
CA GLY A 45 -8.24 -5.24 4.06
C GLY A 45 -8.12 -3.93 3.28
N ARG A 46 -9.19 -3.54 2.57
CA ARG A 46 -9.26 -2.25 1.84
C ARG A 46 -9.05 -1.03 2.74
N SER A 47 -9.47 -1.12 4.00
CA SER A 47 -9.24 -0.07 5.00
C SER A 47 -7.76 0.13 5.31
N SER A 48 -6.95 -0.94 5.30
CA SER A 48 -5.51 -0.86 5.51
C SER A 48 -4.79 -0.26 4.30
N VAL A 49 -5.25 -0.56 3.08
CA VAL A 49 -4.75 0.08 1.85
C VAL A 49 -5.01 1.59 1.91
N ARG A 50 -6.24 2.00 2.20
CA ARG A 50 -6.59 3.42 2.36
C ARG A 50 -5.80 4.16 3.42
N GLU A 51 -5.41 3.46 4.50
CA GLU A 51 -4.58 4.05 5.54
C GLU A 51 -3.15 4.26 5.06
N ALA A 52 -2.57 3.26 4.39
CA ALA A 52 -1.24 3.37 3.81
C ALA A 52 -1.16 4.48 2.76
N LEU A 53 -2.16 4.59 1.88
CA LEU A 53 -2.23 5.67 0.89
C LEU A 53 -2.28 7.06 1.55
N ARG A 54 -3.07 7.22 2.63
CA ARG A 54 -3.08 8.48 3.39
C ARG A 54 -1.74 8.80 4.04
N VAL A 55 -1.01 7.79 4.52
CA VAL A 55 0.34 7.97 5.06
C VAL A 55 1.31 8.41 3.96
N LEU A 56 1.25 7.81 2.77
CA LEU A 56 2.07 8.21 1.62
C LEU A 56 1.80 9.66 1.19
N GLU A 57 0.52 10.04 1.10
CA GLU A 57 0.12 11.42 0.80
C GLU A 57 0.70 12.43 1.82
N VAL A 58 0.69 12.07 3.11
CA VAL A 58 1.27 12.91 4.18
C VAL A 58 2.80 12.98 4.07
N MET A 59 3.45 11.91 3.62
CA MET A 59 4.90 11.87 3.39
C MET A 59 5.33 12.62 2.12
N GLY A 60 4.40 12.96 1.23
CA GLY A 60 4.68 13.66 -0.03
C GLY A 60 5.23 12.74 -1.13
N LEU A 61 4.92 11.45 -1.06
CA LEU A 61 5.20 10.42 -2.07
C LEU A 61 3.97 10.22 -2.96
#